data_AF-A0A0C2F6Q5-F1
#
_entry.id   AF-A0A0C2F6Q5-F1
#
_cell.length_a   1.000
_cell.length_b   1.000
_cell.length_c   1.000
_cell.angle_alpha   90.00
_cell.angle_beta   90.00
_cell.angle_gamma   90.00
#
_symmetry.space_group_name_H-M   'P 1'
#
loop_
_entity.id
_entity.type
_entity.pdbx_description
1 polymer ?
#
loop_
_entity_poly.entity_id
_entity_poly.type
_entity_poly.pdbx_seq_one_letter_code
_entity_poly.pdbx_strand_id
1 'polypeptide(L)'
;MLFNFISNLYFHSKNNLRRALEIYESKLGPDDPNVAKTKNNLSSAYLKQGKYKEAEELYKQILTRAHEREFGKIGEDNKPIWQIAEDREEIKQKGGADAGPIAYNDHGGWHKAAKVDR
;
A
#
# COMPACT_ATOMS: atom_id res chain seq x y z
N MET A 1 10.35 -33.01 0.02
CA MET A 1 9.50 -33.04 -1.19
C MET A 1 8.45 -31.92 -1.23
N LEU A 2 7.71 -31.66 -0.14
CA LEU A 2 6.67 -30.61 -0.11
C LEU A 2 7.17 -29.19 -0.42
N PHE A 3 8.37 -28.81 0.04
CA PHE A 3 8.94 -27.49 -0.22
C PHE A 3 9.13 -27.19 -1.72
N ASN A 4 9.64 -28.15 -2.49
CA ASN A 4 9.84 -28.00 -3.93
C ASN A 4 8.51 -27.96 -4.70
N PHE A 5 7.51 -28.73 -4.28
CA PHE A 5 6.18 -28.71 -4.86
C PHE A 5 5.49 -27.35 -4.64
N ILE A 6 5.56 -26.84 -3.42
CA ILE A 6 4.98 -25.54 -3.05
C ILE A 6 5.68 -24.40 -3.78
N SER A 7 7.01 -24.37 -3.82
CA SER A 7 7.77 -23.38 -4.60
C SER A 7 7.42 -23.41 -6.08
N ASN A 8 7.26 -24.60 -6.67
CA ASN A 8 6.91 -24.73 -8.07
C ASN A 8 5.48 -24.24 -8.36
N LEU A 9 4.53 -24.50 -7.45
CA LEU A 9 3.16 -23.99 -7.54
C LEU A 9 3.12 -22.45 -7.44
N TYR A 10 3.89 -21.85 -6.53
CA TYR A 10 4.01 -20.39 -6.42
C TYR A 10 4.68 -19.75 -7.64
N PHE A 11 5.67 -20.41 -8.23
CA PHE A 11 6.30 -19.94 -9.46
C PHE A 11 5.32 -19.90 -10.64
N HIS A 12 4.57 -20.98 -10.85
CA HIS A 12 3.55 -21.05 -11.89
C HIS A 12 2.41 -20.05 -11.65
N SER A 13 1.90 -19.99 -10.41
CA SER A 13 0.85 -19.04 -10.02
C SER A 13 1.27 -17.59 -10.26
N LYS A 14 2.48 -17.21 -9.83
CA LYS A 14 3.04 -15.88 -10.05
C LYS A 14 3.15 -15.53 -11.54
N ASN A 15 3.63 -16.46 -12.36
CA ASN A 15 3.75 -16.22 -13.80
C ASN A 15 2.39 -16.06 -14.49
N ASN A 16 1.39 -16.86 -14.09
CA ASN A 16 0.02 -16.73 -14.58
C ASN A 16 -0.60 -15.39 -14.18
N LEU A 17 -0.39 -14.94 -12.93
CA LEU A 17 -0.85 -13.65 -12.44
C LEU A 17 -0.20 -12.48 -13.19
N ARG A 18 1.10 -12.56 -13.54
CA ARG A 18 1.78 -11.52 -14.35
C ARG A 18 1.19 -11.42 -15.74
N ARG A 19 0.99 -12.55 -16.43
CA ARG A 19 0.35 -12.56 -17.76
C ARG A 19 -1.09 -12.05 -17.73
N ALA A 20 -1.87 -12.47 -16.73
CA ALA A 20 -3.23 -11.98 -16.55
C ALA A 20 -3.25 -10.46 -16.31
N LEU A 21 -2.30 -9.96 -15.51
CA LEU A 21 -2.16 -8.52 -15.25
C LEU A 21 -1.91 -7.74 -16.52
N GLU A 22 -0.95 -8.15 -17.35
CA GLU A 22 -0.64 -7.50 -18.63
C GLU A 22 -1.86 -7.46 -19.57
N ILE A 23 -2.60 -8.57 -19.65
CA ILE A 23 -3.82 -8.65 -20.46
C ILE A 23 -4.88 -7.69 -19.90
N TYR A 24 -5.14 -7.72 -18.60
CA TYR A 24 -6.16 -6.87 -17.98
C TYR A 24 -5.80 -5.39 -18.06
N GLU A 25 -4.55 -5.00 -17.83
CA GLU A 25 -4.10 -3.62 -17.99
C GLU A 25 -4.27 -3.14 -19.44
N SER A 26 -3.98 -4.00 -20.43
CA SER A 26 -4.14 -3.65 -21.85
C SER A 26 -5.60 -3.59 -22.33
N LYS A 27 -6.50 -4.38 -21.73
CA LYS A 27 -7.88 -4.55 -22.20
C LYS A 27 -8.89 -3.74 -21.40
N LEU A 28 -8.72 -3.66 -20.09
CA LEU A 28 -9.67 -3.06 -19.15
C LEU A 28 -9.17 -1.71 -18.62
N GLY A 29 -7.87 -1.45 -18.76
CA GLY A 29 -7.23 -0.25 -18.23
C GLY A 29 -6.82 -0.40 -16.75
N PRO A 30 -6.00 0.53 -16.26
CA PRO A 30 -5.36 0.43 -14.94
C PRO A 30 -6.33 0.55 -13.76
N ASP A 31 -7.51 1.13 -13.96
CA ASP A 31 -8.49 1.41 -12.90
C ASP A 31 -9.51 0.28 -12.69
N ASP A 32 -9.44 -0.76 -13.52
CA ASP A 32 -10.36 -1.89 -13.44
C ASP A 32 -10.14 -2.71 -12.14
N PRO A 33 -11.21 -3.09 -11.42
CA PRO A 33 -11.10 -3.89 -10.20
C PRO A 33 -10.34 -5.23 -10.39
N ASN A 34 -10.36 -5.83 -11.57
CA ASN A 34 -9.64 -7.07 -11.87
C ASN A 34 -8.12 -6.84 -11.94
N VAL A 35 -7.68 -5.66 -12.37
CA VAL A 35 -6.26 -5.26 -12.33
C VAL A 35 -5.80 -5.16 -10.89
N ALA A 36 -6.55 -4.43 -10.05
CA ALA A 36 -6.22 -4.30 -8.63
C ALA A 36 -6.22 -5.66 -7.90
N LYS A 37 -7.20 -6.52 -8.17
CA LYS A 37 -7.29 -7.86 -7.60
C LYS A 37 -6.12 -8.75 -8.02
N THR A 38 -5.72 -8.70 -9.29
CA THR A 38 -4.58 -9.46 -9.80
C THR A 38 -3.27 -8.99 -9.16
N LYS A 39 -3.06 -7.68 -9.01
CA LYS A 39 -1.90 -7.13 -8.28
C LYS A 39 -1.87 -7.58 -6.82
N ASN A 40 -3.00 -7.59 -6.11
CA ASN A 40 -3.06 -8.08 -4.72
C ASN A 40 -2.69 -9.57 -4.61
N ASN A 41 -3.18 -10.40 -5.53
CA ASN A 41 -2.81 -11.82 -5.57
C ASN A 41 -1.31 -12.00 -5.83
N LEU A 42 -0.70 -11.15 -6.66
CA LEU A 42 0.73 -11.15 -6.93
C LEU A 42 1.53 -10.74 -5.67
N SER A 43 1.12 -9.68 -4.97
CA SER A 43 1.73 -9.25 -3.70
C SER A 43 1.66 -10.36 -2.66
N SER A 44 0.51 -11.01 -2.52
CA SER A 44 0.32 -12.14 -1.62
C SER A 44 1.26 -13.30 -1.93
N ALA A 45 1.48 -13.60 -3.22
CA ALA A 45 2.44 -14.62 -3.64
C ALA A 45 3.89 -14.24 -3.30
N TYR A 46 4.24 -12.94 -3.36
CA TYR A 46 5.54 -12.42 -2.93
C TYR A 46 5.74 -12.49 -1.42
N LEU A 47 4.74 -12.12 -0.62
CA LEU A 47 4.78 -12.24 0.84
C LEU A 47 5.07 -13.68 1.28
N LYS A 48 4.43 -14.66 0.63
CA LYS A 48 4.66 -16.08 0.93
C LYS A 48 6.04 -16.61 0.49
N GLN A 49 6.74 -15.89 -0.39
CA GLN A 49 8.11 -16.17 -0.80
C GLN A 49 9.15 -15.38 0.04
N GLY A 50 8.72 -14.60 1.04
CA GLY A 50 9.61 -13.71 1.81
C GLY A 50 10.08 -12.48 1.04
N LYS A 51 9.46 -12.19 -0.11
CA LYS A 51 9.78 -11.09 -1.02
C LYS A 51 9.00 -9.82 -0.64
N TYR A 52 9.29 -9.30 0.55
CA TYR A 52 8.51 -8.21 1.14
C TYR A 52 8.60 -6.91 0.34
N LYS A 53 9.77 -6.57 -0.20
CA LYS A 53 9.99 -5.36 -1.00
C LYS A 53 9.14 -5.37 -2.29
N GLU A 54 9.17 -6.47 -3.03
CA GLU A 54 8.37 -6.59 -4.26
C GLU A 54 6.85 -6.58 -3.97
N ALA A 55 6.42 -7.12 -2.83
CA ALA A 55 5.03 -7.07 -2.41
C ALA A 55 4.60 -5.64 -2.03
N GLU A 56 5.46 -4.92 -1.30
CA GLU A 56 5.23 -3.55 -0.86
C GLU A 56 5.09 -2.60 -2.06
N GLU A 57 5.97 -2.69 -3.05
CA GLU A 57 5.89 -1.90 -4.29
C GLU A 57 4.53 -2.06 -4.99
N LEU A 58 4.01 -3.29 -5.07
CA LEU A 58 2.71 -3.56 -5.67
C LEU A 58 1.57 -2.99 -4.83
N TYR A 59 1.64 -3.07 -3.51
CA TYR A 59 0.64 -2.44 -2.65
C TYR A 59 0.65 -0.93 -2.77
N LYS A 60 1.82 -0.29 -2.86
CA LYS A 60 1.95 1.14 -3.13
C LYS A 60 1.30 1.52 -4.45
N GLN A 61 1.53 0.75 -5.52
CA GLN A 61 0.88 1.00 -6.81
C GLN A 61 -0.65 0.92 -6.71
N ILE A 62 -1.20 -0.08 -6.03
CA ILE A 62 -2.66 -0.21 -5.83
C ILE A 62 -3.21 0.98 -5.06
N LEU A 63 -2.56 1.35 -3.94
CA LEU A 63 -2.99 2.46 -3.10
C LEU A 63 -2.88 3.81 -3.81
N THR A 64 -1.81 4.03 -4.57
CA THR A 64 -1.62 5.21 -5.41
C THR A 64 -2.71 5.32 -6.46
N ARG A 65 -3.03 4.23 -7.18
CA ARG A 65 -4.11 4.27 -8.19
C ARG A 65 -5.48 4.49 -7.57
N ALA A 66 -5.78 3.82 -6.47
CA ALA A 66 -7.03 4.05 -5.75
C ALA A 66 -7.13 5.51 -5.26
N HIS A 67 -6.03 6.07 -4.75
CA HIS A 67 -5.96 7.46 -4.34
C HIS A 67 -6.18 8.41 -5.52
N GLU A 68 -5.49 8.18 -6.64
CA GLU A 68 -5.63 9.00 -7.84
C GLU A 68 -7.04 9.01 -8.40
N ARG A 69 -7.77 7.90 -8.28
CA ARG A 69 -9.15 7.77 -8.73
C ARG A 69 -10.13 8.58 -7.88
N GLU A 70 -9.98 8.53 -6.55
CA GLU A 70 -10.93 9.16 -5.61
C GLU A 70 -10.58 10.64 -5.35
N PHE A 71 -9.30 10.98 -5.27
CA PHE A 71 -8.81 12.29 -4.84
C PHE A 71 -8.07 13.07 -5.93
N GLY A 72 -7.89 12.49 -7.13
CA GLY A 72 -7.13 13.11 -8.21
C GLY A 72 -5.61 12.92 -8.06
N LYS A 73 -4.84 13.54 -8.97
CA LYS A 73 -3.38 13.33 -9.07
C LYS A 73 -2.67 13.60 -7.75
N ILE A 74 -1.63 12.82 -7.47
CA ILE A 74 -0.78 13.01 -6.29
C ILE A 74 -0.02 14.33 -6.42
N GLY A 75 -0.11 15.15 -5.39
CA GLY A 75 0.52 16.47 -5.27
C GLY A 75 1.13 16.70 -3.88
N GLU A 76 1.63 17.90 -3.62
CA GLU A 76 2.20 18.27 -2.31
C GLU A 76 1.16 18.23 -1.18
N ASP A 77 -0.08 18.61 -1.51
CA ASP A 77 -1.26 18.65 -0.64
C ASP A 77 -2.10 17.36 -0.70
N ASN A 78 -2.02 16.62 -1.81
CA ASN A 78 -2.80 15.41 -2.05
C ASN A 78 -1.93 14.15 -2.07
N LYS A 79 -1.29 13.87 -0.93
CA LYS A 79 -0.44 12.67 -0.76
C LYS A 79 -1.28 11.46 -0.33
N PRO A 80 -1.03 10.26 -0.88
CA PRO A 80 -1.65 9.04 -0.40
C PRO A 80 -1.14 8.69 1.00
N ILE A 81 -1.96 8.00 1.78
CA ILE A 81 -1.69 7.66 3.19
C ILE A 81 -0.33 6.98 3.37
N TRP A 82 0.08 6.12 2.44
CA TRP A 82 1.36 5.41 2.53
C TRP A 82 2.57 6.36 2.42
N GLN A 83 2.49 7.41 1.62
CA GLN A 83 3.57 8.39 1.45
C GLN A 83 3.68 9.31 2.67
N ILE A 84 2.52 9.69 3.26
CA ILE A 84 2.49 10.43 4.53
C ILE A 84 3.11 9.61 5.67
N ALA A 85 2.90 8.29 5.67
CA ALA A 85 3.48 7.40 6.67
C ALA A 85 5.01 7.28 6.53
N GLU A 86 5.53 7.21 5.30
CA GLU A 86 6.98 7.20 5.04
C GLU A 86 7.64 8.51 5.46
N ASP A 87 7.07 9.65 5.07
CA ASP A 87 7.56 10.98 5.46
C ASP A 87 7.65 11.10 7.00
N ARG A 88 6.71 10.49 7.74
CA ARG A 88 6.71 10.47 9.21
C ARG A 88 7.80 9.59 9.81
N GLU A 89 8.06 8.41 9.25
CA GLU A 89 9.15 7.54 9.72
C GLU A 89 10.52 8.17 9.42
N GLU A 90 10.68 8.90 8.31
CA GLU A 90 11.89 9.67 8.02
C GLU A 90 12.11 10.83 9.02
N ILE A 91 11.05 11.56 9.38
CA ILE A 91 11.12 12.61 10.40
C ILE A 91 11.52 12.04 11.75
N LYS A 92 10.97 10.87 12.12
CA LYS A 92 11.33 10.16 13.35
C LYS A 92 12.78 9.66 13.36
N GLN A 93 13.30 9.23 12.20
CA GLN A 93 14.71 8.83 12.06
C GLN A 93 15.68 10.02 12.09
N LYS A 94 15.25 11.21 11.62
CA LYS A 94 16.05 12.45 11.68
C LYS A 94 15.93 13.19 13.03
N GLY A 95 14.82 13.04 13.75
CA GLY A 95 14.55 13.63 15.07
C GLY A 95 15.15 12.87 16.26
N GLY A 96 16.19 12.08 16.02
CA GLY A 96 16.88 11.31 17.05
C GLY A 96 17.82 12.15 17.90
N ALA A 97 17.28 13.02 18.77
CA ALA A 97 17.87 13.41 20.06
C ALA A 97 16.97 14.35 20.89
N ASP A 98 16.04 15.09 20.29
CA ASP A 98 15.31 16.17 20.96
C ASP A 98 13.78 16.18 20.72
N ALA A 99 13.26 15.37 19.81
CA ALA A 99 11.81 15.27 19.58
C ALA A 99 11.16 14.29 20.57
N GLY A 100 10.45 14.83 21.57
CA GLY A 100 9.60 14.06 22.49
C GLY A 100 8.58 13.16 21.76
N PRO A 101 7.89 12.26 22.48
CA PRO A 101 7.03 11.24 21.88
C PRO A 101 6.05 11.88 20.92
N ILE A 102 6.08 11.42 19.65
CA ILE A 102 5.23 11.90 18.56
C ILE A 102 3.77 11.68 18.97
N ALA A 103 3.19 12.71 19.59
CA ALA A 103 1.84 12.67 20.09
C ALA A 103 0.90 12.67 18.88
N TYR A 104 0.00 11.70 18.84
CA TYR A 104 -1.15 11.63 17.95
C TYR A 104 -2.13 12.77 18.23
N ASN A 105 -1.72 14.04 18.08
CA ASN A 105 -2.48 15.17 18.63
C ASN A 105 -2.84 16.25 17.62
N ASP A 106 -2.69 16.00 16.31
CA ASP A 106 -3.05 16.99 15.29
C ASP A 106 -3.99 16.45 14.20
N HIS A 107 -4.72 15.38 14.51
CA HIS A 107 -5.98 15.07 13.83
C HIS A 107 -7.09 15.49 14.79
N GLY A 108 -7.82 16.55 14.41
CA GLY A 108 -8.92 17.21 15.13
C GLY A 108 -9.45 16.49 16.37
N GLY A 109 -9.22 17.10 17.53
CA GLY A 109 -9.62 16.56 18.82
C GLY A 109 -11.12 16.31 18.95
N TRP A 110 -11.54 15.07 18.77
CA TRP A 110 -12.84 14.56 19.21
C TRP A 110 -13.01 14.68 20.74
N HIS A 111 -11.90 14.79 21.48
CA HIS A 111 -11.89 14.99 22.93
C HIS A 111 -12.30 16.42 23.38
N LYS A 112 -12.38 17.40 22.47
CA LYS A 112 -12.90 18.75 22.80
C LYS A 112 -14.43 18.88 22.65
N ALA A 113 -15.10 17.88 22.06
CA ALA A 113 -16.55 17.92 21.85
C ALA A 113 -17.39 17.36 23.02
N ALA A 114 -16.76 16.80 24.06
CA ALA A 114 -17.47 16.23 25.21
C ALA A 114 -17.71 17.22 26.37
N LYS A 115 -17.37 18.50 26.20
CA LYS A 115 -17.62 19.54 27.21
C LYS A 115 -18.27 20.76 26.55
N VAL A 116 -19.56 20.65 26.27
CA VAL A 116 -20.46 21.80 26.15
C VAL A 116 -21.67 21.52 27.04
N ASP A 117 -21.75 22.31 28.11
CA ASP A 117 -22.84 22.63 29.08
C ASP A 117 -24.11 21.76 29.07
N ARG A 118 -24.61 21.29 30.23
CA ARG A 118 -25.00 22.08 31.41
C ARG A 118 -25.11 21.22 32.67
#